data_AF-A0A1I2HQG1-F1
#
_entry.id   AF-A0A1I2HQG1-F1
#
_cell.length_a   1.000
_cell.length_b   1.000
_cell.length_c   1.000
_cell.angle_alpha   90.00
_cell.angle_beta   90.00
_cell.angle_gamma   90.00
#
_symmetry.space_group_name_H-M   'P 1'
#
loop_
_entity.id
_entity.type
_entity.pdbx_description
1 polymer ?
#
loop_
_entity_poly.entity_id
_entity_poly.type
_entity_poly.pdbx_seq_one_letter_code
_entity_poly.pdbx_strand_id
1 'polypeptide(L)' 'MTEEEFDQHPFILTFERMLSMHPKMTEQERNALAEWERVNLGPCGKGTSDWPGWSAVCARLCH' A
#
# COMPACT_ATOMS: atom_id res chain seq x y z
N MET A 1 12.06 2.46 -23.43
CA MET A 1 11.38 2.97 -22.24
C MET A 1 11.45 4.47 -22.30
N THR A 2 10.37 5.08 -22.80
CA THR A 2 10.14 6.52 -22.71
C THR A 2 9.77 6.87 -21.27
N GLU A 3 9.82 8.15 -20.93
CA GLU A 3 9.41 8.67 -19.61
C GLU A 3 7.94 8.35 -19.32
N GLU A 4 7.08 8.46 -20.33
CA GLU A 4 5.65 8.12 -20.24
C GLU A 4 5.41 6.61 -20.00
N GLU A 5 6.22 5.73 -20.60
CA GLU A 5 6.17 4.28 -20.34
C GLU A 5 6.64 3.91 -18.92
N PHE A 6 7.53 4.70 -18.34
CA PHE A 6 7.98 4.54 -16.96
C PHE A 6 6.86 4.97 -15.99
N ASP A 7 6.25 6.13 -16.18
CA ASP A 7 5.20 6.65 -15.29
C ASP A 7 3.91 5.80 -15.33
N GLN A 8 3.55 5.25 -16.50
CA GLN A 8 2.42 4.34 -16.64
C GLN A 8 2.74 2.90 -16.19
N HIS A 9 3.95 2.66 -15.66
CA HIS A 9 4.33 1.33 -15.24
C HIS A 9 3.43 0.86 -14.07
N PRO A 10 2.78 -0.32 -14.16
CA PRO A 10 1.81 -0.78 -13.16
C PRO A 10 2.33 -0.78 -11.72
N PHE A 11 3.63 -1.07 -11.52
CA PHE A 11 4.28 -0.95 -10.21
C PHE A 11 4.25 0.49 -9.66
N ILE A 12 4.60 1.50 -10.47
CA ILE A 12 4.62 2.90 -10.03
C ILE A 12 3.21 3.34 -9.66
N LEU A 13 2.23 3.10 -10.53
CA LEU A 13 0.82 3.40 -10.26
C LEU A 13 0.29 2.74 -8.98
N THR A 14 0.75 1.52 -8.66
CA THR A 14 0.37 0.81 -7.44
C THR A 14 0.94 1.49 -6.20
N PHE A 15 2.21 1.86 -6.21
CA PHE A 15 2.85 2.55 -5.09
C PHE A 15 2.30 3.96 -4.88
N GLU A 16 2.08 4.72 -5.95
CA GLU A 16 1.45 6.05 -5.88
C GLU A 16 0.07 5.99 -5.22
N ARG A 17 -0.75 5.00 -5.59
CA ARG A 17 -2.03 4.74 -4.95
C ARG A 17 -1.85 4.48 -3.46
N MET A 18 -0.98 3.54 -3.08
CA MET A 18 -0.73 3.21 -1.67
C MET A 18 -0.27 4.45 -0.87
N LEU A 19 0.66 5.23 -1.41
CA LEU A 19 1.15 6.47 -0.79
C LEU A 19 0.03 7.51 -0.63
N SER A 20 -0.87 7.64 -1.62
CA SER A 20 -2.00 8.57 -1.54
C SER A 20 -3.09 8.13 -0.54
N MET A 21 -3.24 6.83 -0.32
CA MET A 21 -4.24 6.24 0.58
C MET A 21 -3.78 6.18 2.03
N HIS A 22 -2.50 5.91 2.27
CA HIS A 22 -1.90 5.79 3.59
C HIS A 22 -2.28 6.94 4.56
N PRO A 23 -2.17 8.24 4.20
CA PRO A 23 -2.56 9.33 5.09
C PRO A 23 -4.08 9.42 5.36
N LYS A 24 -4.92 8.77 4.54
CA LYS A 24 -6.38 8.75 4.66
C LYS A 24 -6.90 7.51 5.40
N MET A 25 -6.00 6.69 5.92
CA MET A 25 -6.36 5.52 6.73
C MET A 25 -7.05 5.96 8.01
N THR A 26 -7.98 5.15 8.51
CA THR A 26 -8.55 5.32 9.85
C THR A 26 -7.52 4.90 10.91
N GLU A 27 -7.76 5.26 12.17
CA GLU A 27 -6.91 4.79 13.27
C GLU A 27 -6.89 3.26 13.39
N GLN A 28 -8.04 2.63 13.18
CA GLN A 28 -8.18 1.16 13.20
C GLN A 28 -7.35 0.51 12.10
N GLU A 29 -7.39 1.05 10.88
CA GLU A 29 -6.60 0.55 9.76
C GLU A 29 -5.10 0.75 9.99
N ARG A 30 -4.68 1.89 10.55
CA ARG A 30 -3.27 2.14 10.90
C ARG A 30 -2.78 1.15 11.96
N ASN A 31 -3.59 0.90 12.98
CA ASN A 31 -3.25 -0.06 14.03
C ASN A 31 -3.16 -1.49 13.48
N ALA A 32 -4.08 -1.88 12.58
CA ALA A 32 -4.05 -3.18 11.92
C ALA A 32 -2.83 -3.34 11.00
N LEU A 33 -2.43 -2.27 10.29
CA LEU A 33 -1.20 -2.25 9.50
C LEU A 33 0.03 -2.40 10.40
N ALA A 34 0.15 -1.59 11.45
CA ALA A 34 1.30 -1.61 12.36
C ALA A 34 1.48 -2.99 13.04
N GLU A 35 0.39 -3.62 13.47
CA GLU A 35 0.45 -4.96 14.07
C GLU A 35 0.85 -6.02 13.03
N TRP A 36 0.33 -5.92 11.81
CA TRP A 36 0.76 -6.81 10.74
C TRP A 36 2.25 -6.61 10.42
N GLU A 37 2.71 -5.37 10.32
CA GLU A 37 4.09 -5.01 10.01
C GLU A 37 5.05 -5.57 11.06
N ARG A 38 4.71 -5.46 12.35
CA ARG A 38 5.48 -6.00 13.46
C ARG A 38 5.73 -7.52 13.34
N VAL A 39 4.79 -8.26 12.76
CA VAL A 39 4.86 -9.72 12.62
C VAL A 39 5.50 -10.13 11.28
N ASN A 40 5.34 -9.33 10.23
CA ASN A 40 5.63 -9.72 8.86
C ASN A 40 6.85 -9.04 8.24
N LEU A 41 7.20 -7.82 8.68
CA LEU A 41 8.40 -7.14 8.22
C LEU A 41 9.63 -7.74 8.89
N GLY A 42 10.67 -7.98 8.09
CA GLY A 42 11.88 -8.67 8.53
C GLY A 42 12.54 -9.45 7.39
N PRO A 43 13.34 -10.49 7.68
CA PRO A 43 14.07 -11.24 6.65
C PRO A 43 13.16 -12.06 5.72
N CYS A 44 11.84 -12.06 5.97
CA CYS A 44 10.83 -12.80 5.23
C CYS A 44 10.55 -12.26 3.82
N GLY A 45 11.17 -11.13 3.43
CA GLY A 45 10.99 -10.54 2.10
C GLY A 45 9.64 -9.87 1.86
N LYS A 46 8.86 -9.61 2.92
CA LYS A 46 7.60 -8.85 2.84
C LYS A 46 7.85 -7.36 3.04
N GLY A 47 7.19 -6.54 2.25
CA GLY A 47 7.07 -5.11 2.44
C GLY A 47 5.68 -4.71 2.93
N THR A 48 5.56 -3.46 3.37
CA THR A 48 4.26 -2.84 3.72
C THR A 48 3.23 -2.97 2.59
N SER A 49 3.67 -3.02 1.34
CA SER A 49 2.83 -3.26 0.15
C SER A 49 2.14 -4.63 0.14
N ASP A 50 2.66 -5.62 0.86
CA ASP A 50 2.11 -6.98 0.92
C ASP A 50 1.01 -7.14 1.98
N TRP A 51 0.66 -6.06 2.67
CA TRP A 51 -0.41 -6.08 3.66
C TRP A 51 -1.78 -6.32 2.98
N PRO A 52 -2.51 -7.40 3.31
CA PRO A 52 -3.80 -7.71 2.66
C PRO A 52 -4.89 -6.67 2.90
N GLY A 53 -4.74 -5.84 3.95
CA GLY A 53 -5.68 -4.78 4.29
C GLY A 53 -5.77 -3.64 3.28
N TRP A 54 -4.80 -3.51 2.36
CA TRP A 54 -4.87 -2.52 1.27
C TRP A 54 -6.14 -2.65 0.44
N SER A 55 -6.65 -3.86 0.22
CA SER A 55 -7.89 -4.10 -0.52
C SER A 55 -9.10 -3.38 0.09
N ALA A 56 -9.24 -3.43 1.42
CA ALA A 56 -10.31 -2.76 2.16
C ALA A 56 -10.15 -1.23 2.16
N VAL A 57 -8.90 -0.75 2.33
CA VAL A 57 -8.57 0.68 2.27
C VAL A 57 -8.89 1.25 0.88
N CYS A 58 -8.50 0.55 -0.20
CA CYS A 58 -8.84 0.88 -1.59
C CYS A 58 -10.35 0.98 -1.78
N ALA A 59 -11.09 -0.04 -1.37
CA ALA A 59 -12.54 -0.08 -1.55
C ALA A 59 -13.24 1.11 -0.88
N ARG A 60 -12.75 1.54 0.29
CA ARG A 60 -13.29 2.67 1.03
C ARG A 60 -12.92 4.04 0.44
N LEU A 61 -11.73 4.18 -0.14
CA LEU A 61 -11.18 5.47 -0.58
C LEU A 61 -11.35 5.75 -2.08
N CYS A 62 -11.57 4.74 -2.91
CA CYS A 62 -11.70 4.87 -4.37
C CYS A 62 -13.15 5.09 -4.85
N HIS A 63 -13.98 5.77 -4.05
CA HIS A 63 -15.31 6.23 -4.46
C HIS A 63 -15.27 7.59 -5.17
#